data_AF-A0A7S4KPX8-F1
#
_entry.id   AF-A0A7S4KPX8-F1
#
_cell.length_a   1.000
_cell.length_b   1.000
_cell.length_c   1.000
_cell.angle_alpha   90.00
_cell.angle_beta   90.00
_cell.angle_gamma   90.00
#
_symmetry.space_group_name_H-M   'P 1'
#
loop_
_entity.id
_entity.type
_entity.pdbx_description
1 polymer ?
#
loop_
_entity_poly.entity_id
_entity_poly.type
_entity_poly.pdbx_seq_one_letter_code
_entity_poly.pdbx_strand_id
1 'polypeptide(L)'
;EGKGTEIFPPYDNRRRSEEGELTFPHYEGDLLDGQRHGKGVYVFANGERYQGEFRYNLFDGNGVYFWTDGEYLDCRWKNGFPMGDNIRKRRKFWSMKKKDKKE
;
A
#
# COMPACT_ATOMS: atom_id res chain seq x y z
N GLU A 1 2.95 22.52 5.22
CA GLU A 1 3.48 21.32 4.54
C GLU A 1 2.37 20.28 4.55
N GLY A 2 1.72 20.10 3.41
CA GLY A 2 0.42 19.43 3.31
C GLY A 2 0.58 17.94 3.12
N LYS A 3 -0.04 17.14 4.00
CA LYS A 3 -0.30 15.73 3.75
C LYS A 3 -1.33 15.66 2.61
N GLY A 4 -0.91 15.29 1.41
CA GLY A 4 -1.79 15.15 0.27
C GLY A 4 -2.30 13.71 0.19
N THR A 5 -3.61 13.53 0.31
CA THR A 5 -4.28 12.29 -0.05
C THR A 5 -4.70 12.41 -1.50
N GLU A 6 -3.92 11.84 -2.42
CA GLU A 6 -4.29 11.81 -3.84
C GLU A 6 -4.91 10.45 -4.18
N ILE A 7 -6.23 10.47 -4.39
CA ILE A 7 -6.98 9.35 -4.95
C ILE A 7 -6.79 9.44 -6.46
N PHE A 8 -5.88 8.64 -7.01
CA PHE A 8 -5.70 8.57 -8.46
C PHE A 8 -6.90 7.81 -9.07
N PRO A 9 -7.78 8.44 -9.87
CA PRO A 9 -8.76 7.69 -10.63
C PRO A 9 -8.01 6.78 -11.62
N PRO A 10 -8.38 5.49 -11.72
CA PRO A 10 -7.64 4.55 -12.54
C PRO A 10 -7.81 4.93 -14.02
N TYR A 11 -6.74 4.76 -14.78
CA TYR A 11 -6.80 4.63 -16.23
C TYR A 11 -7.98 3.71 -16.63
N ASP A 12 -8.83 4.21 -17.53
CA ASP A 12 -9.94 3.55 -18.26
C ASP A 12 -10.38 2.17 -17.73
N ASN A 13 -11.12 2.14 -16.61
CA ASN A 13 -11.90 0.95 -16.24
C ASN A 13 -13.30 1.03 -16.86
N ARG A 14 -13.36 0.89 -18.19
CA ARG A 14 -14.60 0.48 -18.87
C ARG A 14 -14.86 -1.01 -18.63
N ARG A 15 -15.36 -1.37 -17.44
CA ARG A 15 -16.41 -2.40 -17.22
C ARG A 15 -16.79 -2.51 -15.74
N ARG A 16 -18.11 -2.61 -15.57
CA ARG A 16 -18.99 -2.45 -14.39
C ARG A 16 -19.12 -3.73 -13.57
N SER A 17 -19.44 -3.64 -12.27
CA SER A 17 -20.33 -4.60 -11.60
C SER A 17 -20.90 -4.04 -10.28
N GLU A 18 -22.20 -4.24 -10.08
CA GLU A 18 -23.04 -3.65 -9.02
C GLU A 18 -22.99 -4.42 -7.68
N GLU A 19 -22.14 -5.43 -7.53
CA GLU A 19 -22.01 -6.21 -6.29
C GLU A 19 -20.53 -6.58 -6.06
N GLY A 20 -19.86 -5.92 -5.12
CA GLY A 20 -18.46 -6.18 -4.75
C GLY A 20 -17.63 -4.89 -4.72
N GLU A 21 -17.22 -4.47 -3.52
CA GLU A 21 -16.49 -3.22 -3.27
C GLU A 21 -15.29 -3.05 -4.22
N LEU A 22 -15.43 -2.20 -5.24
CA LEU A 22 -14.31 -1.72 -6.04
C LEU A 22 -13.46 -0.80 -5.16
N THR A 23 -12.45 -1.36 -4.50
CA THR A 23 -11.47 -0.55 -3.75
C THR A 23 -10.54 0.12 -4.75
N PHE A 24 -10.67 1.44 -4.90
CA PHE A 24 -9.77 2.23 -5.73
C PHE A 24 -8.36 2.24 -5.14
N PRO A 25 -7.30 2.26 -5.98
CA PRO A 25 -5.95 2.42 -5.47
C PRO A 25 -5.85 3.78 -4.78
N HIS A 26 -5.33 3.79 -3.57
CA HIS A 26 -5.28 4.97 -2.71
C HIS A 26 -3.87 5.19 -2.18
N TYR A 27 -3.39 6.42 -2.22
CA TYR A 27 -2.11 6.80 -1.67
C TYR A 27 -2.29 7.77 -0.50
N GLU A 28 -1.65 7.43 0.62
CA GLU A 28 -1.56 8.26 1.81
C GLU A 28 -0.09 8.50 2.11
N GLY A 29 0.41 9.69 1.84
CA GLY A 29 1.80 9.99 2.15
C GLY A 29 2.19 11.40 1.78
N ASP A 30 3.49 11.64 1.90
CA ASP A 30 4.08 12.87 1.46
C ASP A 30 4.20 12.89 -0.08
N LEU A 31 3.87 14.04 -0.65
CA LEU A 31 3.98 14.29 -2.08
C LEU A 31 4.93 15.47 -2.24
N LEU A 32 5.95 15.28 -3.06
CA LEU A 32 6.89 16.32 -3.44
C LEU A 32 6.72 16.58 -4.93
N ASP A 33 6.33 17.80 -5.29
CA ASP A 33 6.17 18.22 -6.69
C ASP A 33 5.15 17.37 -7.48
N GLY A 34 4.06 16.95 -6.83
CA GLY A 34 3.06 16.06 -7.44
C GLY A 34 3.55 14.62 -7.65
N GLN A 35 4.69 14.25 -7.06
CA GLN A 35 5.23 12.90 -7.11
C GLN A 35 5.30 12.31 -5.69
N ARG A 36 5.02 11.02 -5.56
CA ARG A 36 5.13 10.31 -4.29
C ARG A 36 6.57 10.36 -3.80
N HIS A 37 6.77 10.91 -2.60
CA HIS A 37 8.09 11.14 -2.03
C HIS A 37 8.06 11.02 -0.50
N GLY A 38 9.14 10.54 0.11
CA GLY A 38 9.16 10.36 1.57
C GLY A 38 8.31 9.17 1.98
N LYS A 39 7.67 9.22 3.15
CA LYS A 39 6.97 8.05 3.71
C LYS A 39 5.51 8.05 3.27
N GLY A 40 5.03 6.90 2.82
CA GLY A 40 3.64 6.75 2.44
C GLY A 40 3.13 5.32 2.52
N VAL A 41 1.82 5.20 2.32
CA VAL A 41 1.08 3.96 2.19
C VAL A 41 0.36 4.00 0.86
N TYR A 42 0.59 3.00 0.02
CA TYR A 42 -0.09 2.83 -1.24
C TYR A 42 -0.91 1.54 -1.20
N VAL A 43 -2.22 1.67 -1.32
CA VAL A 43 -3.14 0.55 -1.48
C VAL A 43 -3.39 0.38 -2.96
N PHE A 44 -3.21 -0.83 -3.45
CA PHE A 44 -3.44 -1.21 -4.83
C PHE A 44 -4.91 -1.58 -5.04
N ALA A 45 -5.39 -1.45 -6.29
CA ALA A 45 -6.75 -1.81 -6.66
C ALA A 45 -7.07 -3.31 -6.48
N ASN A 46 -6.03 -4.15 -6.44
CA ASN A 46 -6.15 -5.59 -6.19
C ASN A 46 -6.29 -5.93 -4.69
N GLY A 47 -6.23 -4.94 -3.78
CA GLY A 47 -6.28 -5.12 -2.34
C GLY A 47 -4.92 -5.30 -1.65
N GLU A 48 -3.82 -5.34 -2.41
CA GLU A 48 -2.46 -5.33 -1.85
C GLU A 48 -2.14 -3.95 -1.28
N ARG A 49 -1.20 -3.87 -0.35
CA ARG A 49 -0.78 -2.58 0.23
C ARG A 49 0.72 -2.54 0.39
N TYR A 50 1.31 -1.39 0.14
CA TYR A 50 2.72 -1.11 0.36
C TYR A 50 2.85 0.05 1.34
N GLN A 51 3.63 -0.12 2.38
CA GLN A 51 3.94 0.92 3.35
C GLN A 51 5.45 1.10 3.43
N GLY A 52 5.95 2.26 3.02
CA GLY A 52 7.39 2.48 2.96
C GLY A 52 7.76 3.85 2.45
N GLU A 53 9.02 3.96 2.08
CA GLU A 53 9.58 5.16 1.49
C GLU A 53 9.41 5.16 -0.03
N PHE A 54 9.04 6.32 -0.55
CA PHE A 54 8.79 6.61 -1.95
C PHE A 54 9.76 7.68 -2.41
N ARG A 55 10.17 7.58 -3.66
CA ARG A 55 11.00 8.58 -4.31
C ARG A 55 10.67 8.62 -5.80
N TYR A 56 10.25 9.78 -6.29
CA TYR A 56 9.88 9.97 -7.70
C TYR A 56 8.87 8.92 -8.18
N ASN A 57 7.81 8.69 -7.42
CA ASN A 57 6.78 7.68 -7.72
C ASN A 57 7.25 6.21 -7.67
N LEU A 58 8.48 5.93 -7.25
CA LEU A 58 9.00 4.57 -7.09
C LEU A 58 9.18 4.22 -5.60
N PHE A 59 9.13 2.94 -5.28
CA PHE A 59 9.51 2.44 -3.95
C PHE A 59 11.02 2.57 -3.77
N ASP A 60 11.46 3.31 -2.76
CA ASP A 60 12.88 3.58 -2.52
C ASP A 60 13.12 3.82 -1.04
N GLY A 61 14.00 3.02 -0.43
CA GLY A 61 14.23 3.04 1.02
C GLY A 61 13.69 1.79 1.69
N ASN A 62 13.27 1.87 2.95
CA ASN A 62 12.74 0.71 3.66
C ASN A 62 11.21 0.64 3.51
N GLY A 63 10.70 -0.55 3.20
CA GLY A 63 9.26 -0.70 2.99
C GLY A 63 8.75 -2.11 3.19
N VAL A 64 7.49 -2.19 3.59
CA VAL A 64 6.75 -3.41 3.83
C VAL A 64 5.66 -3.53 2.78
N TYR A 65 5.77 -4.54 1.93
CA TYR A 65 4.70 -4.95 1.02
C TYR A 65 3.79 -5.95 1.73
N PHE A 66 2.49 -5.84 1.56
CA PHE A 66 1.52 -6.78 2.08
C PHE A 66 0.67 -7.31 0.93
N TRP A 67 0.59 -8.63 0.86
CA TRP A 67 -0.24 -9.33 -0.11
C TRP A 67 -1.65 -9.52 0.43
N THR A 68 -2.59 -9.71 -0.50
CA THR A 68 -3.98 -10.07 -0.17
C THR A 68 -4.09 -11.40 0.58
N ASP A 69 -3.12 -12.31 0.43
CA ASP A 69 -3.03 -13.57 1.18
C ASP A 69 -2.73 -13.36 2.69
N GLY A 70 -2.36 -12.14 3.09
CA GLY A 70 -1.98 -11.82 4.47
C GLY A 70 -0.48 -11.99 4.75
N GLU A 71 0.30 -12.39 3.76
CA GLU A 71 1.76 -12.34 3.81
C GLU A 71 2.28 -10.89 3.75
N TYR A 72 3.49 -10.67 4.26
CA TYR A 72 4.19 -9.41 4.08
C TYR A 72 5.68 -9.58 3.81
N LEU A 73 6.25 -8.65 3.06
CA LEU A 73 7.67 -8.59 2.71
C LEU A 73 8.22 -7.26 3.19
N ASP A 74 8.95 -7.37 4.29
CA ASP A 74 9.78 -6.34 4.86
C ASP A 74 11.14 -6.42 4.17
N CYS A 75 11.40 -5.48 3.25
CA CYS A 75 12.67 -5.42 2.54
C CYS A 75 13.06 -3.98 2.22
N ARG A 76 14.32 -3.79 1.85
CA ARG A 76 14.77 -2.52 1.30
C ARG A 76 14.39 -2.46 -0.18
N TRP A 77 13.78 -1.38 -0.60
CA TRP A 77 13.39 -1.11 -1.98
C TRP A 77 14.38 -0.11 -2.58
N LYS A 78 14.66 -0.27 -3.87
CA LYS A 78 15.46 0.68 -4.64
C LYS A 78 14.93 0.73 -6.06
N ASN A 79 14.55 1.92 -6.52
CA ASN A 79 13.95 2.13 -7.84
C ASN A 79 12.77 1.18 -8.16
N GLY A 80 11.96 0.81 -7.15
CA GLY A 80 10.84 -0.11 -7.31
C GLY A 80 11.20 -1.60 -7.18
N PHE A 81 12.49 -1.94 -7.04
CA PHE A 81 12.93 -3.33 -6.91
C PHE A 81 13.26 -3.67 -5.45
N PRO A 82 12.81 -4.82 -4.92
CA PRO A 82 13.23 -5.30 -3.61
C PRO A 82 14.71 -5.72 -3.68
N MET A 83 15.53 -5.09 -2.86
CA MET A 83 16.98 -5.33 -2.71
C MET A 83 17.29 -6.41 -1.65
N GLY A 84 16.31 -7.24 -1.29
CA GLY A 84 16.46 -8.28 -0.27
C GLY A 84 16.03 -9.64 -0.82
N ASP A 85 17.01 -10.51 -1.06
CA ASP A 85 16.79 -11.93 -1.27
C ASP A 85 16.36 -12.57 0.07
N ASN A 86 15.14 -13.13 0.13
CA ASN A 86 14.66 -14.05 1.19
C ASN A 86 14.11 -13.49 2.53
N ILE A 87 13.16 -12.56 2.54
CA ILE A 87 12.39 -12.26 3.77
C ILE A 87 10.88 -12.09 3.51
N ARG A 88 10.21 -13.09 2.93
CA ARG A 88 8.75 -13.17 3.06
C ARG A 88 8.42 -13.61 4.48
N LYS A 89 7.97 -12.67 5.31
CA LYS A 89 7.51 -12.98 6.66
C LYS A 89 6.01 -13.26 6.58
N ARG A 90 5.64 -14.51 6.81
CA ARG A 90 4.23 -14.86 7.02
C ARG A 90 3.84 -14.42 8.42
N ARG A 91 3.00 -13.40 8.56
CA ARG A 91 2.40 -13.09 9.87
C ARG A 91 1.36 -14.16 10.14
N LYS A 92 1.50 -14.93 11.24
CA LYS A 92 0.30 -15.49 11.87
C LYS A 92 -0.52 -14.28 12.33
N PHE A 93 -1.69 -14.19 11.71
CA PHE A 93 -2.70 -13.15 11.76
C PHE A 93 -2.60 -12.12 12.89
N TRP A 94 -2.87 -10.88 12.51
CA TRP A 94 -3.39 -9.82 13.37
C TRP A 94 -4.38 -10.42 14.37
N SER A 95 -3.95 -10.63 15.63
CA SER A 95 -4.86 -10.87 16.74
C SER A 95 -5.57 -9.54 17.00
N MET A 96 -6.47 -9.18 16.08
CA MET A 96 -7.45 -8.15 16.34
C MET A 96 -8.37 -8.75 17.38
N LYS A 97 -8.06 -8.48 18.64
CA LYS A 97 -9.07 -8.47 19.69
C LYS A 97 -10.24 -7.68 19.12
N LYS A 98 -11.31 -8.39 18.76
CA LYS A 98 -12.65 -7.82 18.69
C LYS A 98 -12.82 -7.12 20.02
N LYS A 99 -12.68 -5.80 20.03
CA LYS A 99 -12.97 -4.99 21.21
C LYS A 99 -14.46 -5.17 21.40
N ASP A 100 -14.80 -5.84 22.48
CA ASP A 100 -16.14 -6.18 22.92
C ASP A 100 -17.14 -5.05 22.59
N LYS A 101 -18.11 -5.38 21.73
CA LYS A 101 -19.41 -4.72 21.74
C LYS A 101 -20.07 -5.19 23.04
N LYS A 102 -19.83 -4.44 24.12
CA LYS A 102 -20.51 -4.61 25.40
C LYS A 102 -21.84 -3.86 25.28
N GLU A 103 -22.89 -4.62 25.02
CA GLU A 103 -24.28 -4.23 25.29
C GLU A 103 -24.71 -4.98 26.55
#